data_AF-A0A820CFH0-F1
#
_entry.id   AF-A0A820CFH0-F1
#
_cell.length_a   1.000
_cell.length_b   1.000
_cell.length_c   1.000
_cell.angle_alpha   90.00
_cell.angle_beta   90.00
_cell.angle_gamma   90.00
#
_symmetry.space_group_name_H-M   'P 1'
#
loop_
_entity.id
_entity.type
_entity.pdbx_description
1 polymer ?
#
loop_
_entity_poly.entity_id
_entity_poly.type
_entity_poly.pdbx_seq_one_letter_code
_entity_poly.pdbx_strand_id
1 'polypeptide(L)' 'NHEDNNENNHREYKVHVEENKPKRSNDVEPTLHPNKILTALIANDNGQLIS' A
#
# COMPACT_ATOMS: atom_id res chain seq x y z
N ASN A 1 -43.23 -2.93 -36.06
CA ASN A 1 -42.29 -1.88 -36.48
C ASN A 1 -42.35 -0.76 -35.47
N HIS A 2 -41.42 -0.73 -34.53
CA HIS A 2 -41.15 0.48 -33.75
C HIS A 2 -39.64 0.70 -33.83
N GLU A 3 -39.26 1.66 -34.67
CA GLU A 3 -37.94 2.26 -34.68
C GLU A 3 -37.95 3.35 -33.62
N ASP A 4 -37.48 3.03 -32.42
CA ASP A 4 -37.23 4.03 -31.39
C ASP A 4 -35.73 4.35 -31.44
N ASN A 5 -35.44 5.46 -32.11
CA ASN A 5 -34.15 6.11 -32.26
C ASN A 5 -33.47 6.31 -30.90
N ASN A 6 -32.43 5.52 -30.64
CA ASN A 6 -31.59 5.68 -29.45
C ASN A 6 -30.35 6.53 -29.81
N GLU A 7 -30.55 7.83 -30.02
CA GLU A 7 -29.47 8.83 -29.95
C GLU A 7 -28.98 8.91 -28.51
N ASN A 8 -28.16 7.92 -28.13
CA ASN A 8 -27.58 7.85 -26.81
C ASN A 8 -26.46 8.90 -26.71
N ASN A 9 -26.87 10.11 -26.33
CA ASN A 9 -26.13 11.12 -25.58
C ASN A 9 -24.63 10.82 -25.42
N HIS A 10 -23.81 11.35 -26.34
CA HIS A 10 -22.37 11.43 -26.18
C HIS A 10 -22.04 12.38 -25.01
N ARG A 11 -22.03 11.84 -23.79
CA ARG A 11 -21.54 12.56 -22.62
C ARG A 11 -20.02 12.45 -22.61
N GLU A 12 -19.35 13.46 -23.16
CA GLU A 12 -17.90 13.60 -22.99
C GLU A 12 -17.59 13.74 -21.49
N TYR A 13 -16.91 12.75 -20.92
CA TYR A 13 -16.41 12.83 -19.55
C TYR A 13 -15.14 13.69 -19.54
N LYS A 14 -15.25 14.94 -19.07
CA LYS A 14 -14.07 15.79 -18.82
C LYS A 14 -13.37 15.32 -17.54
N VAL A 15 -12.33 14.50 -17.72
CA VAL A 15 -11.45 14.08 -16.62
C VAL A 15 -10.65 15.28 -16.14
N HIS A 16 -10.86 15.69 -14.89
CA HIS A 16 -9.99 16.65 -14.22
C HIS A 16 -8.78 15.89 -13.67
N VAL A 17 -7.60 16.14 -14.22
CA VAL A 17 -6.33 15.61 -13.66
C VAL A 17 -5.82 16.65 -12.68
N GLU A 18 -6.12 16.45 -11.39
CA GLU A 18 -5.44 17.21 -10.35
C GLU A 18 -3.99 16.72 -10.28
N GLU A 19 -3.05 17.60 -10.62
CA GLU A 19 -1.62 17.33 -10.46
C GLU A 19 -1.30 17.13 -8.98
N ASN A 20 -1.24 15.88 -8.54
CA ASN A 20 -0.68 15.52 -7.25
C ASN A 20 0.82 15.81 -7.27
N LYS A 21 1.19 17.06 -6.94
CA LYS A 21 2.59 17.39 -6.67
C LYS A 21 3.06 16.50 -5.51
N PRO A 22 4.20 15.81 -5.63
CA PRO A 22 4.72 15.02 -4.53
C PRO A 22 4.90 15.94 -3.32
N LYS A 23 4.18 15.64 -2.24
CA LYS A 23 4.43 16.30 -0.96
C LYS A 23 5.85 15.92 -0.56
N ARG A 24 6.72 16.91 -0.32
CA ARG A 24 8.00 16.68 0.34
C ARG A 24 7.68 15.95 1.65
N SER A 25 8.11 14.70 1.77
CA SER A 25 8.11 14.03 3.06
C SER A 25 8.91 14.91 3.99
N ASN A 26 8.33 15.33 5.12
CA ASN A 26 9.07 16.02 6.16
C ASN A 26 10.35 15.22 6.44
N ASP A 27 11.46 15.92 6.66
CA ASP A 27 12.73 15.32 7.04
C ASP A 27 12.55 14.68 8.43
N VAL A 28 12.05 13.44 8.44
CA VAL A 28 11.90 12.63 9.65
C VAL A 28 13.28 12.12 9.97
N GLU A 29 13.86 12.61 11.06
CA GLU A 29 15.10 12.06 11.60
C GLU A 29 14.92 10.55 11.79
N PRO A 30 15.91 9.72 11.38
CA PRO A 30 15.81 8.29 11.59
C PRO A 30 15.78 8.00 13.10
N THR A 31 14.62 7.59 13.60
CA THR A 31 14.47 7.19 14.99
C THR A 31 15.17 5.85 15.20
N LEU A 32 16.23 5.83 16.02
CA LEU A 32 16.88 4.59 16.45
C LEU A 32 15.92 3.83 17.37
N HIS A 33 15.19 2.86 16.81
CA HIS A 33 14.45 1.92 17.62
C HIS A 33 15.45 1.10 18.46
N PRO A 34 15.16 0.81 19.75
CA PRO A 34 16.01 -0.09 20.50
C PRO A 34 16.09 -1.41 19.75
N ASN A 35 17.32 -1.88 19.49
CA ASN A 35 17.55 -3.19 18.90
C ASN A 35 16.82 -4.22 19.77
N LYS A 36 15.71 -4.75 19.27
CA LYS A 36 15.03 -5.86 19.91
C LYS A 36 16.02 -7.00 19.89
N ILE A 37 16.53 -7.39 21.06
CA ILE A 37 17.33 -8.60 21.19
C ILE A 37 16.43 -9.75 20.74
N LEU A 38 16.73 -10.33 19.59
CA LEU A 38 16.05 -11.52 19.12
C LEU A 38 16.59 -12.69 19.94
N THR A 39 15.85 -13.11 20.96
CA THR A 39 16.14 -14.37 21.64
C THR A 39 15.80 -15.50 20.68
N ALA A 40 16.81 -16.15 20.12
CA ALA A 40 16.62 -17.34 19.31
C ALA A 40 16.31 -18.52 20.24
N LEU A 41 15.24 -19.27 19.95
CA LEU A 41 15.03 -20.59 20.56
C LEU A 41 15.86 -21.62 19.80
N ILE A 42 16.82 -22.20 20.49
CA ILE A 42 17.71 -23.27 20.05
C ILE A 42 17.15 -24.57 20.63
N ALA A 43 16.95 -25.57 19.77
CA ALA A 43 16.63 -26.92 20.16
C ALA A 43 17.80 -27.85 19.83
N ASN A 44 17.98 -28.92 20.62
CA ASN A 44 18.91 -30.00 20.28
C ASN A 44 18.30 -30.93 19.21
N ASP A 45 19.09 -31.90 18.75
CA ASP A 45 18.67 -32.88 17.72
C ASP A 45 17.48 -33.76 18.15
N ASN A 46 17.20 -33.83 19.46
CA ASN A 46 16.05 -34.51 20.02
C ASN A 46 14.82 -33.60 20.16
N GLY A 47 14.89 -32.36 19.67
CA GLY A 47 13.80 -31.37 19.72
C GLY A 47 13.60 -30.72 21.10
N GLN A 48 14.52 -30.90 22.05
CA GLN A 48 14.43 -30.25 23.37
C GLN A 48 15.01 -28.85 23.29
N LEU A 49 14.29 -27.86 23.81
CA LEU A 49 14.75 -26.47 23.91
C LEU A 49 15.95 -26.38 24.89
N ILE A 50 17.03 -25.74 24.45
CA ILE A 50 18.27 -25.58 25.23
C ILE A 50 18.70 -24.13 25.47
N SER A 51 18.11 -23.14 24.78
CA SER A 51 18.10 -21.70 25.14
C SER A 51 17.39 -20.89 24.07
#